data_AF-A0A8T6V1K1-F1
#
_entry.id   AF-A0A8T6V1K1-F1
#
_cell.length_a   1.000
_cell.length_b   1.000
_cell.length_c   1.000
_cell.angle_alpha   90.00
_cell.angle_beta   90.00
_cell.angle_gamma   90.00
#
_symmetry.space_group_name_H-M   'P 1'
#
loop_
_entity.id
_entity.type
_entity.pdbx_description
1 polymer ?
#
loop_
_entity_poly.entity_id
_entity_poly.type
_entity_poly.pdbx_seq_one_letter_code
_entity_poly.pdbx_strand_id
1 'polypeptide(L)'
;TASTAMKRLNGFSGKNHFYRANRELGRVFKTEHILQYMSDQTLRQRTRRGLLKGEQIHALARDLNYGKRGRINQRDWQEQKNSCSCLTLILACIIYWQAKEINRVVIECNPESSQLDISLIEHVSPITWDNVILYGEYVIDRSLVKI
;
A
#
# COMPACT_ATOMS: atom_id res chain seq x y z
N THR A 1 -31.55 -18.37 3.57
CA THR A 1 -31.18 -16.95 3.40
C THR A 1 -29.66 -16.79 3.51
N ALA A 2 -29.07 -15.70 3.00
CA ALA A 2 -27.61 -15.50 2.99
C ALA A 2 -26.98 -15.59 4.41
N SER A 3 -27.71 -15.15 5.44
CA SER A 3 -27.28 -15.25 6.85
C SER A 3 -27.14 -16.70 7.33
N THR A 4 -27.99 -17.61 6.87
CA THR A 4 -27.90 -19.04 7.19
C THR A 4 -26.69 -19.68 6.53
N ALA A 5 -26.37 -19.29 5.29
CA ALA A 5 -25.21 -19.79 4.57
C ALA A 5 -23.90 -19.32 5.24
N MET A 6 -23.82 -18.04 5.62
CA MET A 6 -22.69 -17.49 6.38
C MET A 6 -22.48 -18.20 7.72
N LYS A 7 -23.56 -18.44 8.49
CA LYS A 7 -23.46 -19.19 9.76
C LYS A 7 -22.92 -20.61 9.56
N ARG A 8 -23.32 -21.30 8.47
CA ARG A 8 -22.84 -22.65 8.15
C ARG A 8 -21.37 -22.64 7.68
N LEU A 9 -20.92 -21.61 6.98
CA LEU A 9 -19.52 -21.43 6.61
C LEU A 9 -18.62 -21.14 7.83
N ASN A 10 -19.09 -20.29 8.74
CA ASN A 10 -18.34 -19.90 9.94
C ASN A 10 -18.23 -21.02 10.98
N GLY A 11 -18.88 -22.17 10.76
CA GLY A 11 -18.81 -23.31 11.66
C GLY A 11 -17.47 -24.06 11.65
N PHE A 12 -16.54 -23.73 10.73
CA PHE A 12 -15.16 -24.23 10.56
C PHE A 12 -14.90 -25.72 10.91
N SER A 13 -15.92 -26.56 10.81
CA SER A 13 -15.87 -27.95 11.22
C SER A 13 -15.74 -28.83 10.00
N GLY A 14 -14.74 -29.70 10.00
CA GLY A 14 -14.54 -30.71 8.95
C GLY A 14 -15.72 -31.69 8.82
N LYS A 15 -16.61 -31.76 9.83
CA LYS A 15 -17.84 -32.57 9.76
C LYS A 15 -18.97 -31.90 8.97
N ASN A 16 -18.92 -30.57 8.78
CA ASN A 16 -19.94 -29.84 8.05
C ASN A 16 -19.72 -29.99 6.53
N HIS A 17 -20.57 -30.78 5.88
CA HIS A 17 -20.52 -31.01 4.44
C HIS A 17 -20.60 -29.72 3.62
N PHE A 18 -21.40 -28.74 4.07
CA PHE A 18 -21.53 -27.45 3.37
C PHE A 18 -20.23 -26.65 3.39
N TYR A 19 -19.53 -26.61 4.53
CA TYR A 19 -18.22 -25.97 4.65
C TYR A 19 -17.19 -26.66 3.75
N ARG A 20 -17.15 -28.00 3.76
CA ARG A 20 -16.24 -28.78 2.92
C ARG A 20 -16.47 -28.54 1.43
N ALA A 21 -17.72 -28.56 0.97
CA ALA A 21 -18.04 -28.31 -0.43
C ALA A 21 -17.57 -26.93 -0.89
N ASN A 22 -17.82 -25.88 -0.10
CA ASN A 22 -17.35 -24.53 -0.42
C ASN A 22 -15.83 -24.37 -0.34
N ARG A 23 -15.18 -25.09 0.58
CA ARG A 23 -13.72 -25.11 0.67
C ARG A 23 -13.10 -25.74 -0.58
N GLU A 24 -13.61 -26.88 -1.03
CA GLU A 24 -13.13 -27.52 -2.26
C GLU A 24 -13.44 -26.66 -3.50
N LEU A 25 -14.63 -26.04 -3.55
CA LEU A 25 -14.96 -25.05 -4.60
C LEU A 25 -13.96 -23.89 -4.63
N GLY A 26 -13.61 -23.32 -3.46
CA GLY A 26 -12.58 -22.28 -3.36
C GLY A 26 -11.19 -22.76 -3.80
N ARG A 27 -10.85 -24.04 -3.59
CA ARG A 27 -9.60 -24.63 -4.09
C ARG A 27 -9.60 -24.77 -5.62
N VAL A 28 -10.74 -25.11 -6.23
CA VAL A 28 -10.88 -25.14 -7.69
C VAL A 28 -10.63 -23.73 -8.27
N PHE A 29 -11.32 -22.70 -7.77
CA PHE A 29 -11.12 -21.32 -8.22
C PHE A 29 -9.69 -20.83 -7.99
N LYS A 30 -9.08 -21.16 -6.84
CA LYS A 30 -7.67 -20.83 -6.59
C LYS A 30 -6.74 -21.50 -7.59
N THR A 31 -6.99 -22.77 -7.92
CA THR A 31 -6.16 -23.53 -8.87
C THR A 31 -6.29 -22.95 -10.27
N GLU A 32 -7.52 -22.69 -10.73
CA GLU A 32 -7.79 -22.01 -11.99
C GLU A 32 -7.06 -20.66 -12.07
N HIS A 33 -7.19 -19.83 -11.02
CA HIS A 33 -6.51 -18.54 -10.96
C HIS A 33 -4.98 -18.67 -11.01
N ILE A 34 -4.39 -19.63 -10.28
CA ILE A 34 -2.93 -19.85 -10.31
C ILE A 34 -2.47 -20.29 -11.70
N LEU A 35 -3.22 -21.18 -12.36
CA LEU A 35 -2.89 -21.62 -13.72
C LEU A 35 -2.99 -20.49 -14.73
N GLN A 36 -4.03 -19.65 -14.64
CA GLN A 36 -4.17 -18.44 -15.44
C GLN A 36 -3.02 -17.46 -15.18
N TYR A 37 -2.69 -17.23 -13.90
CA TYR A 37 -1.56 -16.38 -13.51
C TYR A 37 -0.23 -16.91 -14.05
N MET A 38 0.01 -18.22 -14.06
CA MET A 38 1.24 -18.81 -14.61
C MET A 38 1.28 -18.79 -16.15
N SER A 39 0.13 -18.74 -16.82
CA SER A 39 0.06 -18.78 -18.29
C SER A 39 0.05 -17.39 -18.93
N ASP A 40 -0.67 -16.43 -18.34
CA ASP A 40 -0.86 -15.09 -18.90
C ASP A 40 0.07 -14.05 -18.27
N GLN A 41 1.02 -13.56 -19.07
CA GLN A 41 1.96 -12.51 -18.66
C GLN A 41 1.27 -11.17 -18.34
N THR A 42 0.20 -10.83 -19.05
CA THR A 42 -0.47 -9.54 -18.88
C THR A 42 -1.22 -9.49 -17.55
N LEU A 43 -1.89 -10.59 -17.18
CA LEU A 43 -2.49 -10.78 -15.86
C LEU A 43 -1.44 -10.64 -14.77
N ARG A 44 -0.28 -11.31 -14.89
CA ARG A 44 0.81 -11.19 -13.92
C ARG A 44 1.29 -9.76 -13.73
N GLN A 45 1.54 -9.05 -14.82
CA GLN A 45 2.02 -7.67 -14.77
C GLN A 45 1.01 -6.75 -14.08
N ARG A 46 -0.28 -6.89 -14.40
CA ARG A 46 -1.35 -6.12 -13.75
C ARG A 46 -1.43 -6.41 -12.26
N THR A 47 -1.43 -7.68 -11.86
CA THR A 47 -1.43 -8.08 -10.45
C THR A 47 -0.18 -7.55 -9.73
N ARG A 48 1.00 -7.68 -10.32
CA ARG A 48 2.26 -7.19 -9.75
C ARG A 48 2.24 -5.67 -9.56
N ARG A 49 1.72 -4.91 -10.53
CA ARG A 49 1.53 -3.45 -10.40
C ARG A 49 0.63 -3.10 -9.21
N GLY A 50 -0.46 -3.85 -9.01
CA GLY A 50 -1.34 -3.67 -7.86
C GLY A 50 -0.65 -3.96 -6.52
N LEU A 51 0.09 -5.07 -6.45
CA LEU A 51 0.85 -5.46 -5.25
C LEU A 51 1.93 -4.43 -4.91
N LEU A 52 2.71 -4.00 -5.91
CA LEU A 52 3.81 -3.06 -5.72
C LEU A 52 3.31 -1.71 -5.18
N LYS A 53 2.15 -1.23 -5.63
CA LYS A 53 1.49 -0.04 -5.06
C LYS A 53 1.18 -0.22 -3.57
N GLY A 54 0.58 -1.35 -3.20
CA GLY A 54 0.25 -1.65 -1.80
C GLY A 54 1.50 -1.77 -0.93
N GLU A 55 2.52 -2.48 -1.41
CA GLU A 55 3.80 -2.64 -0.73
C GLU A 55 4.50 -1.29 -0.50
N GLN A 56 4.52 -0.41 -1.51
CA GLN A 56 5.07 0.94 -1.39
C GLN A 56 4.32 1.79 -0.35
N ILE A 57 2.98 1.77 -0.36
CA ILE A 57 2.17 2.49 0.63
C ILE A 57 2.45 1.96 2.04
N HIS A 58 2.52 0.64 2.21
CA HIS A 58 2.81 0.03 3.51
C HIS A 58 4.25 0.28 3.96
N ALA A 59 5.21 0.36 3.04
CA ALA A 59 6.58 0.75 3.35
C ALA A 59 6.63 2.21 3.85
N LEU A 60 6.03 3.16 3.12
CA LEU A 60 5.95 4.56 3.54
C LEU A 60 5.25 4.71 4.91
N ALA A 61 4.16 3.98 5.12
CA ALA A 61 3.42 3.99 6.38
C ALA A 61 4.28 3.50 7.57
N ARG A 62 5.17 2.53 7.34
CA ARG A 62 6.12 2.04 8.36
C ARG A 62 7.19 3.07 8.67
N ASP A 63 7.75 3.70 7.64
CA ASP A 63 8.80 4.72 7.80
C ASP A 63 8.25 5.96 8.51
N LEU A 64 7.04 6.39 8.16
CA LEU A 64 6.37 7.51 8.83
C LEU A 64 6.04 7.19 10.31
N ASN A 65 5.73 5.94 10.63
CA ASN A 65 5.39 5.51 12.00
C ASN A 65 6.58 4.92 12.79
N TYR A 66 7.80 5.40 12.49
CA TYR A 66 9.08 4.93 13.04
C TYR A 66 9.11 4.80 14.57
N GLY A 67 8.53 5.77 15.28
CA GLY A 67 8.56 5.82 16.75
C GLY A 67 7.88 4.66 17.48
N LYS A 68 7.04 3.86 16.81
CA LYS A 68 6.34 2.69 17.41
C LYS A 68 6.40 1.41 16.57
N ARG A 69 7.27 1.34 15.55
CA ARG A 69 7.34 0.20 14.59
C ARG A 69 5.97 -0.17 14.00
N GLY A 70 5.08 0.80 13.76
CA GLY A 70 3.75 0.50 13.22
C GLY A 70 2.70 0.02 14.25
N ARG A 71 3.01 -0.05 15.56
CA ARG A 71 2.05 -0.49 16.58
C ARG A 71 1.20 0.66 17.12
N ILE A 72 -0.11 0.53 17.00
CA ILE A 72 -1.07 1.43 17.62
C ILE A 72 -1.29 0.97 19.06
N ASN A 73 -0.60 1.60 20.00
CA ASN A 73 -0.66 1.24 21.43
C ASN A 73 -1.82 1.90 22.20
N GLN A 74 -2.73 2.60 21.51
CA GLN A 74 -3.89 3.22 22.15
C GLN A 74 -4.90 2.15 22.56
N ARG A 75 -5.44 2.23 23.79
CA ARG A 75 -6.43 1.27 24.29
C ARG A 75 -7.84 1.55 23.78
N ASP A 76 -8.15 2.82 23.50
CA ASP A 76 -9.47 3.23 23.04
C ASP A 76 -9.59 3.14 21.51
N TRP A 77 -10.74 2.65 21.03
CA TRP A 77 -11.01 2.47 19.62
C TRP A 77 -11.04 3.81 18.87
N GLN A 78 -11.56 4.86 19.50
CA GLN A 78 -11.64 6.17 18.87
C GLN A 78 -10.25 6.79 18.65
N GLU A 79 -9.35 6.63 19.63
CA GLU A 79 -7.96 7.06 19.50
C GLU A 79 -7.23 6.29 18.40
N GLN A 80 -7.40 4.96 18.32
CA GLN A 80 -6.82 4.15 17.25
C GLN A 80 -7.29 4.62 15.87
N LYS A 81 -8.60 4.85 15.73
CA LYS A 81 -9.20 5.35 14.49
C LYS A 81 -8.63 6.73 14.11
N ASN A 82 -8.51 7.64 15.06
CA ASN A 82 -7.94 8.96 14.82
C ASN A 82 -6.48 8.86 14.35
N SER A 83 -5.66 8.01 14.99
CA SER A 83 -4.28 7.80 14.58
C SER A 83 -4.16 7.20 13.18
N CYS A 84 -4.98 6.20 12.84
CA CYS A 84 -5.05 5.66 11.48
C CYS A 84 -5.46 6.71 10.46
N SER A 85 -6.43 7.55 10.80
CA SER A 85 -6.91 8.63 9.94
C SER A 85 -5.82 9.66 9.69
N CYS A 86 -5.14 10.13 10.74
CA CYS A 86 -4.02 11.07 10.63
C CYS A 86 -2.87 10.49 9.80
N LEU A 87 -2.49 9.23 10.03
CA LEU A 87 -1.47 8.55 9.22
C LEU A 87 -1.86 8.51 7.74
N THR A 88 -3.12 8.15 7.46
CA THR A 88 -3.66 8.10 6.08
C THR A 88 -3.63 9.48 5.42
N LEU A 89 -3.95 10.54 6.17
CA LEU A 89 -3.91 11.91 5.69
C LEU A 89 -2.49 12.35 5.34
N ILE A 90 -1.51 12.10 6.22
CA ILE A 90 -0.10 12.44 5.95
C ILE A 90 0.43 11.66 4.75
N LEU A 91 0.11 10.35 4.64
CA LEU A 91 0.45 9.55 3.47
C LEU A 91 -0.09 10.17 2.19
N ALA A 92 -1.36 10.57 2.18
CA ALA A 92 -1.98 11.23 1.03
C ALA A 92 -1.29 12.56 0.69
N CYS A 93 -0.91 13.36 1.68
CA CYS A 93 -0.18 14.62 1.47
C CYS A 93 1.20 14.38 0.84
N ILE A 94 1.96 13.39 1.32
CA ILE A 94 3.28 13.04 0.75
C ILE A 94 3.10 12.57 -0.70
N ILE A 95 2.19 11.64 -0.97
CA ILE A 95 1.94 11.12 -2.32
C ILE A 95 1.50 12.25 -3.28
N TYR A 96 0.65 13.16 -2.80
CA TYR A 96 0.24 14.33 -3.58
C TYR A 96 1.42 15.26 -3.90
N TRP A 97 2.29 15.52 -2.92
CA TRP A 97 3.50 16.30 -3.13
C TRP A 97 4.40 15.67 -4.21
N GLN A 98 4.61 14.36 -4.16
CA GLN A 98 5.40 13.65 -5.18
C GLN A 98 4.78 13.75 -6.56
N ALA A 99 3.47 13.53 -6.66
CA ALA A 99 2.77 13.65 -7.94
C ALA A 99 2.91 15.05 -8.53
N LYS A 100 2.84 16.09 -7.67
CA LYS A 100 3.05 17.48 -8.06
C LYS A 100 4.48 17.74 -8.54
N GLU A 101 5.49 17.25 -7.81
CA GLU A 101 6.90 17.44 -8.20
C GLU A 101 7.26 16.67 -9.47
N ILE A 102 6.77 15.44 -9.64
CA ILE A 102 6.93 14.69 -10.90
C ILE A 102 6.31 15.48 -12.06
N ASN A 103 5.09 16.01 -11.89
CA ASN A 103 4.43 16.81 -12.91
C ASN A 103 5.22 18.07 -13.26
N ARG A 104 5.75 18.78 -12.25
CA ARG A 104 6.61 19.95 -12.44
C ARG A 104 7.86 19.63 -13.25
N VAL A 105 8.58 18.56 -12.90
CA VAL A 105 9.80 18.14 -13.63
C VAL A 105 9.48 17.76 -15.07
N VAL A 106 8.35 17.08 -15.31
CA VAL A 106 7.92 16.72 -16.67
C VAL A 106 7.65 17.96 -17.52
N ILE A 107 7.05 19.01 -16.95
CA ILE A 107 6.81 20.28 -17.66
C ILE A 107 8.12 21.01 -17.93
N GLU A 108 9.02 21.10 -16.94
CA GLU A 108 10.31 21.77 -17.07
C GLU A 108 11.24 21.09 -18.09
N CYS A 109 11.20 19.75 -18.19
CA CYS A 109 12.08 18.97 -19.06
C CYS A 109 11.70 18.98 -20.56
N ASN A 110 10.66 19.69 -20.98
CA ASN A 110 10.19 19.91 -22.36
C ASN A 110 10.38 18.68 -23.30
N PRO A 111 9.32 17.90 -23.60
CA PRO A 111 9.46 16.56 -24.21
C PRO A 111 10.18 16.56 -25.58
N GLU A 112 10.11 17.66 -26.34
CA GLU A 112 10.76 17.79 -27.64
C GLU A 112 12.28 17.96 -27.57
N SER A 113 12.80 18.62 -26.52
CA SER A 113 14.26 18.87 -26.39
C SER A 113 15.01 17.67 -25.81
N SER A 114 14.32 16.77 -25.12
CA SER A 114 14.93 15.80 -24.21
C SER A 114 14.80 14.33 -24.65
N GLN A 115 14.24 14.04 -25.83
CA GLN A 115 13.96 12.68 -26.32
C GLN A 115 13.22 11.80 -25.29
N LEU A 116 12.40 12.41 -24.44
CA LEU A 116 11.68 11.70 -23.40
C LEU A 116 10.43 11.07 -24.01
N ASP A 117 10.36 9.74 -23.98
CA ASP A 117 9.15 9.02 -24.34
C ASP A 117 8.10 9.19 -23.22
N ILE A 118 7.13 10.07 -23.48
CA ILE A 118 6.03 10.40 -22.57
C ILE A 118 5.24 9.14 -22.19
N SER A 119 5.23 8.10 -23.03
CA SER A 119 4.53 6.84 -22.75
C SER A 119 5.07 6.13 -21.49
N LEU A 120 6.34 6.35 -21.14
CA LEU A 120 6.97 5.74 -19.97
C LEU A 120 6.47 6.33 -18.64
N ILE A 121 5.88 7.53 -18.64
CA ILE A 121 5.32 8.15 -17.44
C ILE A 121 4.21 7.28 -16.84
N GLU A 122 3.47 6.52 -17.65
CA GLU A 122 2.44 5.58 -17.18
C GLU A 122 3.03 4.48 -16.27
N HIS A 123 4.34 4.25 -16.33
CA HIS A 123 5.03 3.22 -15.55
C HIS A 123 5.71 3.78 -14.30
N VAL A 124 5.71 5.09 -14.09
CA VAL A 124 6.28 5.74 -12.91
C VAL A 124 5.25 5.78 -11.78
N SER A 125 5.63 5.27 -10.61
CA SER A 125 4.81 5.36 -9.41
C SER A 125 5.11 6.67 -8.66
N PRO A 126 4.10 7.47 -8.28
CA PRO A 126 4.30 8.63 -7.43
C PRO A 126 4.53 8.27 -5.96
N ILE A 127 4.46 7.00 -5.58
CA ILE A 127 4.59 6.53 -4.20
C ILE A 127 6.08 6.29 -3.88
N THR A 128 6.84 7.37 -3.81
CA THR A 128 8.28 7.40 -3.46
C THR A 128 8.52 8.54 -2.47
N TRP A 129 9.54 8.49 -1.60
CA TRP A 129 9.74 9.52 -0.58
C TRP A 129 11.20 9.81 -0.25
N ASP A 130 12.14 9.41 -1.11
CA ASP A 130 13.57 9.60 -0.90
C ASP A 130 13.99 11.09 -0.83
N ASN A 131 13.18 11.97 -1.43
CA ASN A 131 13.35 13.43 -1.44
C ASN A 131 12.65 14.15 -0.27
N VAL A 132 11.98 13.43 0.64
CA VAL A 132 11.25 14.02 1.77
C VAL A 132 11.91 13.64 3.08
N ILE A 133 12.29 14.66 3.86
CA ILE A 133 12.81 14.46 5.22
C ILE A 133 11.63 14.15 6.16
N LEU A 134 11.34 12.87 6.37
CA LEU A 134 10.15 12.41 7.12
C LEU A 134 10.13 12.86 8.60
N TYR A 135 11.30 13.00 9.23
CA TYR A 135 11.42 13.34 10.66
C TYR A 135 11.73 14.81 10.92
N GLY A 136 11.77 15.63 9.86
CA GLY A 136 12.23 17.02 9.92
C GLY A 136 13.72 17.14 10.20
N GLU A 137 14.17 18.39 10.35
CA GLU A 137 15.54 18.74 10.69
C GLU A 137 15.64 19.08 12.18
N TYR A 138 16.58 18.44 12.88
CA TYR A 138 16.91 18.77 14.26
C TYR A 138 18.08 19.75 14.27
N VAL A 139 17.78 21.03 14.46
CA VAL A 139 18.82 22.05 14.66
C VAL A 139 19.27 21.98 16.11
N ILE A 140 20.43 21.35 16.35
CA ILE A 140 21.02 21.27 17.69
C ILE A 140 21.90 22.49 17.92
N ASP A 141 21.53 23.31 18.90
CA ASP A 141 22.40 24.37 19.39
C ASP A 141 23.54 23.76 20.22
N ARG A 142 24.76 23.77 19.65
CA ARG A 142 25.96 23.21 20.30
C ARG A 142 26.31 23.92 21.61
N SER A 143 25.82 25.13 21.86
CA SER A 143 26.08 25.83 23.11
C SER A 143 25.33 25.25 24.32
N LEU A 144 24.23 24.53 24.07
CA LEU A 144 23.39 23.90 25.09
C LEU A 144 23.76 22.44 25.37
N VAL A 145 24.70 21.86 24.60
CA VAL A 145 25.17 20.49 24.79
C VAL A 145 26.27 20.48 25.85
N LYS A 146 25.89 20.18 27.10
CA LYS A 146 26.87 19.85 28.15
C LYS A 146 27.38 18.42 27.92
N ILE A 147 28.67 18.30 27.64
CA ILE A 147 29.42 17.04 27.60
C ILE A 147 29.68 16.56 29.03
#